data_AF-A0ABC8J298-F1
#
_entry.id   AF-A0ABC8J298-F1
#
_cell.length_a   1.000
_cell.length_b   1.000
_cell.length_c   1.000
_cell.angle_alpha   90.00
_cell.angle_beta   90.00
_cell.angle_gamma   90.00
#
_symmetry.space_group_name_H-M   'P 1'
#
loop_
_entity.id
_entity.type
_entity.pdbx_description
1 polymer ?
#
loop_
_entity_poly.entity_id
_entity_poly.type
_entity_poly.pdbx_seq_one_letter_code
_entity_poly.pdbx_strand_id
1 'polypeptide(L)'
;MFRVARASQYLAITGAGIEDIKLSKKSWVFPWQSCTVFDVSPVNYTFKVQAMSAEKLPFVLPAVFTIGPRVDDPEALILYARLISPHDKESNHVHELVEGVIEGETRVLAASMTMEEIFKGTKDFKKEVFDKVQLELNQFGLIIYNANVKQLVDVPGHEYFSYLGQKTQMEAANQARIDVSEAKMKGEIGAKERNGLTIQNASKIDAESKIIMMQRQGEGTKEEIKVKTEIKVFENQKEADVAKANAELAMKKAAWTKDAQVAEVEATKAVALREAELQTQVEKMNALTRTEKLKAEFLSKASVEYETKVQEANWELYNKQKQAEAVLYEKQKEAEAQRAAADAAFYTKQKEAEGLVALASAQGTYLRTLLDALHNDYSALRDFLMVNNGSYLEIARINAIAVKDLQPKISVWNHGGEQGIGGGGGSGNAMKDIAGLYKMLPPVLDTVYEQTGMQPPAWIGTLRGAES
;
A
#
# COMPACT_ATOMS: atom_id res chain seq x y z
N MET A 1 -1.01 -47.92 -38.07
CA MET A 1 -0.14 -46.73 -38.20
C MET A 1 0.86 -46.72 -37.05
N PHE A 2 2.15 -46.48 -37.31
CA PHE A 2 3.14 -46.33 -36.23
C PHE A 2 3.03 -44.92 -35.62
N ARG A 3 2.91 -44.82 -34.30
CA ARG A 3 2.83 -43.56 -33.58
C ARG A 3 3.92 -43.48 -32.51
N VAL A 4 4.48 -42.29 -32.34
CA VAL A 4 5.52 -41.97 -31.36
C VAL A 4 5.05 -40.76 -30.56
N ALA A 5 5.07 -40.89 -29.23
CA ALA A 5 4.78 -39.80 -28.31
C ALA A 5 6.02 -38.91 -28.09
N ARG A 6 5.78 -37.62 -27.79
CA ARG A 6 6.84 -36.69 -27.38
C ARG A 6 7.40 -37.05 -26.01
N ALA A 7 8.51 -36.40 -25.61
CA ALA A 7 9.18 -36.67 -24.34
C ALA A 7 8.24 -36.63 -23.14
N SER A 8 7.37 -35.62 -23.06
CA SER A 8 6.37 -35.43 -22.00
C SER A 8 5.05 -36.18 -22.22
N GLN A 9 4.91 -37.00 -23.26
CA GLN A 9 3.63 -37.61 -23.64
C GLN A 9 3.66 -39.12 -23.56
N TYR A 10 2.50 -39.74 -23.36
CA TYR A 10 2.30 -41.19 -23.46
C TYR A 10 1.15 -41.50 -24.41
N LEU A 11 1.24 -42.64 -25.09
CA LEU A 11 0.15 -43.20 -25.88
C LEU A 11 -0.65 -44.14 -24.98
N ALA A 12 -1.93 -43.85 -24.76
CA ALA A 12 -2.90 -44.81 -24.25
C ALA A 12 -3.55 -45.50 -25.44
N ILE A 13 -3.46 -46.83 -25.47
CA ILE A 13 -3.99 -47.66 -26.56
C ILE A 13 -5.04 -48.61 -25.98
N THR A 14 -6.22 -48.60 -26.57
CA THR A 14 -7.37 -49.44 -26.22
C THR A 14 -7.91 -50.12 -27.48
N GLY A 15 -8.62 -51.23 -27.34
CA GLY A 15 -9.26 -51.93 -28.46
C GLY A 15 -8.93 -53.43 -28.52
N ALA A 16 -9.17 -54.05 -29.67
CA ALA A 16 -9.11 -55.51 -29.79
C ALA A 16 -7.73 -56.08 -29.41
N GLY A 17 -7.73 -57.07 -28.49
CA GLY A 17 -6.53 -57.75 -27.97
C GLY A 17 -5.84 -57.05 -26.79
N ILE A 18 -6.46 -56.02 -26.20
CA ILE A 18 -6.00 -55.33 -24.98
C ILE A 18 -7.16 -55.35 -23.99
N GLU A 19 -6.93 -55.88 -22.78
CA GLU A 19 -7.99 -56.06 -21.77
C GLU A 19 -8.39 -54.75 -21.06
N ASP A 20 -7.43 -53.84 -20.81
CA ASP A 20 -7.70 -52.58 -20.10
C ASP A 20 -7.11 -51.37 -20.85
N ILE A 21 -5.90 -50.91 -20.52
CA ILE A 21 -5.20 -49.84 -21.23
C ILE A 21 -3.73 -50.20 -21.40
N LYS A 22 -3.21 -50.10 -22.63
CA LYS A 22 -1.78 -50.27 -22.90
C LYS A 22 -1.10 -48.91 -23.04
N LEU A 23 -0.15 -48.63 -22.16
CA LEU A 23 0.66 -47.42 -22.20
C LEU A 23 1.98 -47.67 -22.93
N SER A 24 2.31 -46.81 -23.89
CA SER A 24 3.61 -46.88 -24.57
C SER A 24 4.09 -45.52 -25.07
N LYS A 25 5.41 -45.33 -25.15
CA LYS A 25 6.03 -44.18 -25.85
C LYS A 25 6.03 -44.36 -27.37
N LYS A 26 6.09 -45.60 -27.85
CA LYS A 26 6.12 -45.96 -29.27
C LYS A 26 5.33 -47.24 -29.50
N SER A 27 4.36 -47.21 -30.41
CA SER A 27 3.60 -48.41 -30.71
C SER A 27 3.01 -48.40 -32.12
N TRP A 28 2.82 -49.59 -32.65
CA TRP A 28 1.92 -49.84 -33.77
C TRP A 28 0.49 -49.79 -33.28
N VAL A 29 -0.33 -48.94 -33.88
CA VAL A 29 -1.77 -48.87 -33.65
C VAL A 29 -2.46 -49.56 -34.83
N PHE A 30 -3.20 -50.64 -34.55
CA PHE A 30 -3.94 -51.40 -35.55
C PHE A 30 -5.33 -50.78 -35.82
N PRO A 31 -6.00 -51.08 -36.96
CA PRO A 31 -7.28 -50.45 -37.33
C PRO A 31 -8.42 -50.62 -36.32
N TRP A 32 -8.37 -51.68 -35.51
CA TRP A 32 -9.32 -52.01 -34.44
C TRP A 32 -8.86 -51.52 -33.05
N GLN A 33 -7.86 -50.64 -33.01
CA GLN A 33 -7.33 -50.04 -31.79
C GLN A 33 -7.47 -48.51 -31.83
N SER A 34 -7.98 -47.95 -30.75
CA SER A 34 -8.04 -46.53 -30.49
C SER A 34 -6.79 -46.08 -29.76
N CYS A 35 -6.25 -44.92 -30.13
CA CYS A 35 -5.05 -44.37 -29.50
C CYS A 35 -5.29 -42.91 -29.13
N THR A 36 -5.20 -42.62 -27.83
CA THR A 36 -5.22 -41.28 -27.26
C THR A 36 -3.82 -40.89 -26.79
N VAL A 37 -3.49 -39.62 -26.95
CA VAL A 37 -2.20 -39.06 -26.49
C VAL A 37 -2.50 -38.13 -25.33
N PHE A 38 -1.83 -38.32 -24.20
CA PHE A 38 -1.95 -37.43 -23.05
C PHE A 38 -0.56 -36.99 -22.59
N ASP A 39 -0.51 -35.79 -21.99
CA ASP A 39 0.71 -35.20 -21.46
C ASP A 39 0.83 -35.52 -19.95
N VAL A 40 2.04 -35.80 -19.49
CA VAL A 40 2.34 -36.07 -18.07
C VAL A 40 3.01 -34.89 -17.37
N SER A 41 3.16 -33.76 -18.05
CA SER A 41 3.75 -32.56 -17.47
C SER A 41 2.89 -32.04 -16.31
N PRO A 42 3.51 -31.67 -15.17
CA PRO A 42 2.80 -31.06 -14.06
C PRO A 42 2.12 -29.75 -14.45
N VAL A 43 0.91 -29.53 -13.96
CA VAL A 43 0.09 -28.34 -14.20
C VAL A 43 -0.08 -27.56 -12.90
N ASN A 44 -0.10 -26.23 -13.01
CA ASN A 44 -0.33 -25.35 -11.87
C ASN A 44 -1.82 -25.07 -11.71
N TYR A 45 -2.38 -25.46 -10.57
CA TYR A 45 -3.76 -25.21 -10.17
C TYR A 45 -3.76 -24.08 -9.15
N THR A 46 -4.39 -22.96 -9.51
CA THR A 46 -4.57 -21.81 -8.61
C THR A 46 -6.00 -21.79 -8.13
N PHE A 47 -6.19 -21.79 -6.82
CA PHE A 47 -7.51 -21.85 -6.22
C PHE A 47 -7.58 -20.90 -5.02
N LYS A 48 -8.81 -20.48 -4.70
CA LYS A 48 -9.12 -19.61 -3.58
C LYS A 48 -10.18 -20.31 -2.73
N VAL A 49 -9.73 -21.15 -1.79
CA VAL A 49 -10.68 -21.86 -0.92
C VAL A 49 -11.33 -20.87 0.03
N GLN A 50 -12.65 -20.81 0.00
CA GLN A 50 -13.42 -20.17 1.06
C GLN A 50 -13.78 -21.24 2.11
N ALA A 51 -13.27 -21.04 3.32
CA ALA A 51 -13.46 -21.95 4.43
C ALA A 51 -13.91 -21.20 5.68
N MET A 52 -14.39 -21.95 6.67
CA MET A 52 -14.79 -21.43 7.97
C MET A 52 -13.96 -22.14 9.04
N SER A 53 -13.48 -21.40 10.03
CA SER A 53 -12.83 -21.97 11.21
C SER A 53 -13.84 -22.66 12.14
N ALA A 54 -13.36 -23.37 13.16
CA ALA A 54 -14.20 -23.91 14.24
C ALA A 54 -15.05 -22.85 14.95
N GLU A 55 -14.57 -21.61 14.98
CA GLU A 55 -15.25 -20.44 15.56
C GLU A 55 -16.26 -19.80 14.59
N LYS A 56 -16.48 -20.40 13.42
CA LYS A 56 -17.33 -19.92 12.33
C LYS A 56 -16.87 -18.58 11.73
N LEU A 57 -15.57 -18.28 11.82
CA LEU A 57 -14.99 -17.13 11.14
C LEU A 57 -14.65 -17.51 9.71
N PRO A 58 -15.20 -16.81 8.69
CA PRO A 58 -14.90 -17.10 7.31
C PRO A 58 -13.54 -16.52 6.91
N PHE A 59 -12.78 -17.28 6.13
CA PHE A 59 -11.49 -16.84 5.59
C PHE A 59 -11.27 -17.39 4.18
N VAL A 60 -10.35 -16.75 3.45
CA VAL A 60 -9.92 -17.20 2.14
C VAL A 60 -8.47 -17.67 2.20
N LEU A 61 -8.24 -18.87 1.70
CA LEU A 61 -6.91 -19.46 1.53
C LEU A 61 -6.54 -19.44 0.04
N PRO A 62 -5.74 -18.45 -0.41
CA PRO A 62 -5.19 -18.47 -1.75
C PRO A 62 -3.98 -19.41 -1.80
N ALA A 63 -4.05 -20.44 -2.64
CA ALA A 63 -2.97 -21.39 -2.77
C ALA A 63 -2.81 -21.87 -4.22
N VAL A 64 -1.59 -22.33 -4.52
CA VAL A 64 -1.19 -22.80 -5.83
C VAL A 64 -0.55 -24.16 -5.66
N PHE A 65 -1.14 -25.20 -6.24
CA PHE A 65 -0.56 -26.54 -6.27
C PHE A 65 -0.06 -26.86 -7.67
N THR A 66 1.14 -27.42 -7.76
CA THR A 66 1.68 -28.02 -8.98
C THR A 66 1.40 -29.51 -8.90
N ILE A 67 0.45 -29.99 -9.71
CA ILE A 67 -0.03 -31.39 -9.67
C ILE A 67 0.18 -32.02 -11.03
N GLY A 68 0.62 -33.26 -11.04
CA GLY A 68 0.74 -34.05 -12.27
C GLY A 68 0.60 -35.54 -11.97
N PRO A 69 0.52 -36.38 -13.01
CA PRO A 69 0.55 -37.81 -12.82
C PRO A 69 1.90 -38.28 -12.28
N ARG A 70 1.87 -39.36 -11.49
CA ARG A 70 3.08 -40.01 -11.00
C ARG A 70 3.69 -40.86 -12.12
N VAL A 71 4.82 -40.42 -12.67
CA VAL A 71 5.48 -41.10 -13.80
C VAL A 71 6.27 -42.34 -13.37
N ASP A 72 6.68 -42.40 -12.10
CA ASP A 72 7.48 -43.49 -11.54
C ASP A 72 6.68 -44.79 -11.34
N ASP A 73 5.36 -44.68 -11.26
CA ASP A 73 4.46 -45.81 -11.00
C ASP A 73 3.57 -46.09 -12.24
N PRO A 74 3.75 -47.25 -12.90
CA PRO A 74 2.93 -47.63 -14.05
C PRO A 74 1.43 -47.72 -13.72
N GLU A 75 1.06 -48.13 -12.50
CA GLU A 75 -0.35 -48.28 -12.12
C GLU A 75 -1.03 -46.92 -11.96
N ALA A 76 -0.34 -45.96 -11.34
CA ALA A 76 -0.81 -44.58 -11.25
C ALA A 76 -1.00 -43.94 -12.63
N LEU A 77 -0.12 -44.25 -13.59
CA LEU A 77 -0.25 -43.74 -14.96
C LEU A 77 -1.48 -44.31 -15.68
N ILE A 78 -1.86 -45.56 -15.39
CA ILE A 78 -3.07 -46.19 -15.92
C ILE A 78 -4.32 -45.53 -15.32
N LEU A 79 -4.34 -45.28 -14.02
CA LEU A 79 -5.44 -44.56 -13.34
C LEU A 79 -5.65 -43.17 -13.93
N TYR A 80 -4.56 -42.43 -14.14
CA TYR A 80 -4.61 -41.12 -14.78
C TYR A 80 -5.09 -41.20 -16.24
N ALA A 81 -4.62 -42.17 -17.01
CA ALA A 81 -5.07 -42.39 -18.39
C ALA A 81 -6.56 -42.74 -18.47
N ARG A 82 -7.10 -43.47 -17.47
CA ARG A 82 -8.54 -43.75 -17.34
C ARG A 82 -9.32 -42.49 -17.03
N LEU A 83 -8.82 -41.61 -16.15
CA LEU A 83 -9.46 -40.34 -15.80
C LEU A 83 -9.57 -39.38 -17.00
N ILE A 84 -8.55 -39.34 -17.86
CA ILE A 84 -8.51 -38.48 -19.06
C ILE A 84 -9.30 -39.08 -20.24
N SER A 85 -9.75 -40.33 -20.13
CA SER A 85 -10.50 -40.98 -21.21
C SER A 85 -11.79 -40.19 -21.50
N PRO A 86 -12.03 -39.78 -22.76
CA PRO A 86 -13.12 -38.87 -23.11
C PRO A 86 -14.48 -39.56 -22.96
N HIS A 87 -15.06 -39.47 -21.76
CA HIS A 87 -16.46 -39.80 -21.52
C HIS A 87 -17.37 -38.58 -21.73
N ASP A 88 -16.82 -37.36 -21.74
CA ASP A 88 -17.55 -36.15 -22.09
C ASP A 88 -16.65 -35.15 -22.83
N LYS A 89 -17.24 -34.32 -23.70
CA LYS A 89 -16.51 -33.41 -24.61
C LYS A 89 -15.93 -32.16 -23.92
N GLU A 90 -16.13 -32.01 -22.61
CA GLU A 90 -15.69 -30.88 -21.81
C GLU A 90 -14.33 -31.18 -21.18
N SER A 91 -13.28 -30.48 -21.62
CA SER A 91 -11.87 -30.73 -21.27
C SER A 91 -11.48 -30.42 -19.81
N ASN A 92 -12.44 -30.14 -18.93
CA ASN A 92 -12.18 -29.59 -17.59
C ASN A 92 -12.37 -30.59 -16.44
N HIS A 93 -12.75 -31.84 -16.72
CA HIS A 93 -13.08 -32.81 -15.67
C HIS A 93 -11.96 -33.05 -14.64
N VAL A 94 -10.69 -33.13 -15.09
CA VAL A 94 -9.53 -33.29 -14.19
C VAL A 94 -9.33 -32.06 -13.31
N HIS A 95 -9.58 -30.87 -13.85
CA HIS A 95 -9.44 -29.61 -13.11
C HIS A 95 -10.49 -29.52 -12.01
N GLU A 96 -11.76 -29.78 -12.34
CA GLU A 96 -12.88 -29.76 -11.40
C GLU A 96 -12.73 -30.81 -10.30
N LEU A 97 -12.25 -32.02 -10.65
CA LEU A 97 -11.97 -33.07 -9.67
C LEU A 97 -10.88 -32.63 -8.67
N VAL A 98 -9.76 -32.15 -9.18
CA VAL A 98 -8.63 -31.71 -8.36
C VAL A 98 -9.05 -30.53 -7.47
N GLU A 99 -9.77 -29.57 -8.03
CA GLU A 99 -10.33 -28.43 -7.29
C GLU A 99 -11.29 -28.89 -6.18
N GLY A 100 -12.22 -29.78 -6.49
CA GLY A 100 -13.19 -30.32 -5.54
C GLY A 100 -12.54 -31.08 -4.38
N VAL A 101 -11.52 -31.90 -4.66
CA VAL A 101 -10.76 -32.64 -3.63
C VAL A 101 -10.02 -31.66 -2.70
N ILE A 102 -9.29 -30.70 -3.29
CA ILE A 102 -8.56 -29.69 -2.51
C ILE A 102 -9.51 -28.85 -1.65
N GLU A 103 -10.60 -28.36 -2.23
CA GLU A 103 -11.56 -27.51 -1.54
C GLU A 103 -12.25 -28.28 -0.40
N GLY A 104 -12.66 -29.52 -0.65
CA GLY A 104 -13.28 -30.41 0.32
C GLY A 104 -12.39 -30.67 1.52
N GLU A 105 -11.18 -31.19 1.30
CA GLU A 105 -10.25 -31.54 2.38
C GLU A 105 -9.76 -30.31 3.16
N THR A 106 -9.47 -29.21 2.46
CA THR A 106 -9.08 -27.96 3.12
C THR A 106 -10.21 -27.42 4.00
N ARG A 107 -11.47 -27.52 3.55
CA ARG A 107 -12.64 -27.07 4.32
C ARG A 107 -12.87 -27.91 5.57
N VAL A 108 -12.75 -29.23 5.46
CA VAL A 108 -12.89 -30.15 6.61
C VAL A 108 -11.81 -29.84 7.65
N LEU A 109 -10.57 -29.61 7.21
CA LEU A 109 -9.48 -29.28 8.13
C LEU A 109 -9.68 -27.93 8.80
N ALA A 110 -10.02 -26.91 8.01
CA ALA A 110 -10.30 -25.57 8.51
C ALA A 110 -11.42 -25.56 9.57
N ALA A 111 -12.48 -26.34 9.37
CA ALA A 111 -13.60 -26.42 10.30
C ALA A 111 -13.23 -27.03 11.67
N SER A 112 -12.12 -27.78 11.74
CA SER A 112 -11.65 -28.45 12.96
C SER A 112 -10.71 -27.61 13.82
N MET A 113 -10.14 -26.53 13.28
CA MET A 113 -9.12 -25.70 13.94
C MET A 113 -9.66 -24.30 14.27
N THR A 114 -9.12 -23.70 15.33
CA THR A 114 -9.39 -22.29 15.64
C THR A 114 -8.65 -21.38 14.66
N MET A 115 -9.13 -20.13 14.51
CA MET A 115 -8.50 -19.17 13.61
C MET A 115 -7.06 -18.85 14.02
N GLU A 116 -6.80 -18.77 15.33
CA GLU A 116 -5.45 -18.55 15.86
C GLU A 116 -4.51 -19.72 15.57
N GLU A 117 -4.98 -20.96 15.67
CA GLU A 117 -4.19 -22.16 15.34
C GLU A 117 -3.85 -22.22 13.85
N ILE A 118 -4.78 -21.86 12.97
CA ILE A 118 -4.52 -21.79 11.52
C ILE A 118 -3.46 -20.71 11.22
N PHE A 119 -3.54 -19.57 11.91
CA PHE A 119 -2.59 -18.46 11.74
C PHE A 119 -1.19 -18.75 12.32
N LYS A 120 -1.11 -19.25 13.56
CA LYS A 120 0.16 -19.58 14.24
C LYS A 120 0.78 -20.86 13.68
N GLY A 121 -0.04 -21.86 13.43
CA GLY A 121 0.30 -23.20 12.94
C GLY A 121 0.29 -23.33 11.42
N THR A 122 0.51 -22.23 10.67
CA THR A 122 0.48 -22.23 9.19
C THR A 122 1.40 -23.30 8.56
N LYS A 123 2.48 -23.73 9.22
CA LYS A 123 3.33 -24.83 8.72
C LYS A 123 2.72 -26.21 8.92
N ASP A 124 2.09 -26.45 10.06
CA ASP A 124 1.51 -27.75 10.40
C ASP A 124 0.18 -27.93 9.68
N PHE A 125 -0.64 -26.88 9.60
CA PHE A 125 -1.81 -26.83 8.74
C PHE A 125 -1.48 -27.17 7.28
N LYS A 126 -0.40 -26.59 6.72
CA LYS A 126 0.04 -26.91 5.35
C LYS A 126 0.38 -28.38 5.16
N LYS A 127 1.08 -29.00 6.12
CA LYS A 127 1.43 -30.42 6.05
C LYS A 127 0.18 -31.28 6.12
N GLU A 128 -0.73 -30.98 7.02
CA GLU A 128 -1.93 -31.78 7.20
C GLU A 128 -2.90 -31.68 6.00
N VAL A 129 -3.06 -30.48 5.42
CA VAL A 129 -3.78 -30.32 4.14
C VAL A 129 -3.07 -31.11 3.04
N PHE A 130 -1.74 -31.01 2.95
CA PHE A 130 -0.97 -31.71 1.92
C PHE A 130 -1.14 -33.23 2.03
N ASP A 131 -1.01 -33.80 3.22
CA ASP A 131 -1.10 -35.25 3.44
C ASP A 131 -2.49 -35.78 3.10
N LYS A 132 -3.56 -35.09 3.53
CA LYS A 132 -4.95 -35.48 3.21
C LYS A 132 -5.26 -35.36 1.73
N VAL A 133 -4.92 -34.24 1.10
CA VAL A 133 -5.14 -34.04 -0.35
C VAL A 133 -4.32 -35.05 -1.16
N GLN A 134 -3.08 -35.37 -0.75
CA GLN A 134 -2.26 -36.34 -1.45
C GLN A 134 -2.85 -37.77 -1.37
N LEU A 135 -3.47 -38.16 -0.25
CA LEU A 135 -4.14 -39.45 -0.12
C LEU A 135 -5.31 -39.60 -1.09
N GLU A 136 -6.13 -38.56 -1.26
CA GLU A 136 -7.24 -38.55 -2.21
C GLU A 136 -6.74 -38.53 -3.67
N LEU A 137 -5.74 -37.70 -3.97
CA LEU A 137 -5.15 -37.61 -5.31
C LEU A 137 -4.47 -38.91 -5.77
N ASN A 138 -3.93 -39.70 -4.83
CA ASN A 138 -3.34 -41.00 -5.15
C ASN A 138 -4.35 -41.97 -5.80
N GLN A 139 -5.63 -41.89 -5.45
CA GLN A 139 -6.69 -42.74 -6.02
C GLN A 139 -6.87 -42.48 -7.53
N PHE A 140 -6.47 -41.30 -8.00
CA PHE A 140 -6.53 -40.88 -9.39
C PHE A 140 -5.17 -40.94 -10.09
N GLY A 141 -4.13 -41.46 -9.43
CA GLY A 141 -2.77 -41.52 -9.96
C GLY A 141 -2.04 -40.17 -10.01
N LEU A 142 -2.51 -39.17 -9.25
CA LEU A 142 -1.97 -37.82 -9.21
C LEU A 142 -1.03 -37.62 -8.00
N ILE A 143 -0.02 -36.79 -8.18
CA ILE A 143 0.92 -36.38 -7.14
C ILE A 143 1.11 -34.86 -7.14
N ILE A 144 1.19 -34.30 -5.93
CA ILE A 144 1.53 -32.90 -5.72
C ILE A 144 3.06 -32.77 -5.75
N TYR A 145 3.59 -32.08 -6.76
CA TYR A 145 5.01 -31.76 -6.86
C TYR A 145 5.40 -30.57 -5.97
N ASN A 146 4.52 -29.58 -5.88
CA ASN A 146 4.74 -28.38 -5.08
C ASN A 146 3.42 -27.80 -4.59
N ALA A 147 3.45 -27.21 -3.40
CA ALA A 147 2.33 -26.56 -2.76
C ALA A 147 2.78 -25.18 -2.25
N ASN A 148 2.31 -24.12 -2.89
CA ASN A 148 2.53 -22.76 -2.42
C ASN A 148 1.24 -22.16 -1.87
N VAL A 149 1.14 -22.15 -0.54
CA VAL A 149 0.04 -21.53 0.18
C VAL A 149 0.45 -20.11 0.57
N LYS A 150 -0.28 -19.11 0.05
CA LYS A 150 -0.06 -17.69 0.37
C LYS A 150 -0.62 -17.36 1.76
N GLN A 151 -0.42 -16.12 2.19
CA GLN A 151 -0.99 -15.64 3.45
C GLN A 151 -2.52 -15.68 3.39
N LEU A 152 -3.12 -16.07 4.51
CA LEU A 152 -4.56 -16.06 4.72
C LEU A 152 -5.08 -14.62 4.55
N VAL A 153 -6.21 -14.48 3.85
CA VAL A 153 -6.86 -13.17 3.67
C VAL A 153 -8.29 -13.23 4.19
N ASP A 154 -8.73 -12.13 4.78
CA ASP A 154 -10.11 -12.00 5.22
C ASP A 154 -11.06 -12.00 4.01
N VAL A 155 -12.27 -12.52 4.21
CA VAL A 155 -13.36 -12.33 3.27
C VAL A 155 -13.73 -10.84 3.26
N PRO A 156 -14.04 -10.23 2.09
CA PRO A 156 -14.47 -8.83 2.03
C PRO A 156 -15.60 -8.53 3.03
N GLY A 157 -15.37 -7.57 3.94
CA GLY A 157 -16.31 -7.23 5.02
C GLY A 157 -15.87 -7.67 6.43
N HIS A 158 -14.82 -8.48 6.53
CA HIS A 158 -14.18 -8.84 7.81
C HIS A 158 -12.72 -8.32 7.84
N GLU A 159 -12.24 -7.91 9.01
CA GLU A 159 -10.89 -7.36 9.22
C GLU A 159 -10.12 -8.12 10.31
N TYR A 160 -10.49 -9.38 10.58
CA TYR A 160 -9.97 -10.14 11.70
C TYR A 160 -8.45 -10.33 11.61
N PHE A 161 -7.90 -10.69 10.44
CA PHE A 161 -6.45 -10.87 10.28
C PHE A 161 -5.67 -9.56 10.43
N SER A 162 -6.27 -8.43 10.04
CA SER A 162 -5.66 -7.11 10.24
C SER A 162 -5.51 -6.79 11.74
N TYR A 163 -6.57 -7.01 12.53
CA TYR A 163 -6.52 -6.81 13.97
C TYR A 163 -5.63 -7.84 14.68
N LEU A 164 -5.66 -9.11 14.25
CA LEU A 164 -4.81 -10.17 14.81
C LEU A 164 -3.33 -9.88 14.54
N GLY A 165 -3.00 -9.40 13.34
CA GLY A 165 -1.65 -8.96 12.99
C GLY A 165 -1.17 -7.80 13.87
N GLN A 166 -2.02 -6.78 14.06
CA GLN A 166 -1.72 -5.65 14.95
C GLN A 166 -1.56 -6.11 16.41
N LYS A 167 -2.47 -6.95 16.93
CA LYS A 167 -2.40 -7.52 18.29
C LYS A 167 -1.08 -8.27 18.49
N THR A 168 -0.70 -9.12 17.55
CA THR A 168 0.54 -9.91 17.60
C THR A 168 1.78 -9.02 17.59
N GLN A 169 1.80 -7.97 16.77
CA GLN A 169 2.90 -7.00 16.74
C GLN A 169 3.01 -6.21 18.05
N MET A 170 1.87 -5.78 18.60
CA MET A 170 1.83 -5.08 19.89
C MET A 170 2.26 -5.99 21.05
N GLU A 171 1.85 -7.25 21.03
CA GLU A 171 2.22 -8.25 22.04
C GLU A 171 3.73 -8.53 21.99
N ALA A 172 4.31 -8.73 20.80
CA ALA A 172 5.75 -8.90 20.64
C ALA A 172 6.54 -7.65 21.10
N ALA A 173 6.04 -6.45 20.78
CA ALA A 173 6.66 -5.20 21.22
C ALA A 173 6.59 -5.02 22.73
N ASN A 174 5.45 -5.36 23.35
CA ASN A 174 5.29 -5.30 24.80
C ASN A 174 6.15 -6.34 25.51
N GLN A 175 6.24 -7.56 24.98
CA GLN A 175 7.12 -8.59 25.53
C GLN A 175 8.58 -8.15 25.47
N ALA A 176 9.04 -7.63 24.32
CA ALA A 176 10.38 -7.07 24.19
C ALA A 176 10.63 -5.92 25.18
N ARG A 177 9.62 -5.07 25.43
CA ARG A 177 9.70 -3.99 26.41
C ARG A 177 9.80 -4.52 27.85
N ILE A 178 9.06 -5.58 28.17
CA ILE A 178 9.15 -6.28 29.46
C ILE A 178 10.56 -6.85 29.64
N ASP A 179 11.07 -7.58 28.66
CA ASP A 179 12.40 -8.21 28.71
C ASP A 179 13.51 -7.16 28.89
N VAL A 180 13.44 -6.03 28.16
CA VAL A 180 14.38 -4.91 28.33
C VAL A 180 14.26 -4.28 29.71
N SER A 181 13.05 -4.15 30.25
CA SER A 181 12.82 -3.57 31.57
C SER A 181 13.33 -4.49 32.67
N GLU A 182 13.12 -5.81 32.56
CA GLU A 182 13.68 -6.81 33.45
C GLU A 182 15.21 -6.84 33.40
N ALA A 183 15.79 -6.79 32.19
CA ALA A 183 17.24 -6.72 32.02
C ALA A 183 17.83 -5.45 32.65
N LYS A 184 17.19 -4.29 32.48
CA LYS A 184 17.58 -3.03 33.13
C LYS A 184 17.47 -3.14 34.65
N MET A 185 16.34 -3.64 35.16
CA MET A 185 16.12 -3.83 36.60
C MET A 185 17.21 -4.73 37.20
N LYS A 186 17.52 -5.86 36.56
CA LYS A 186 18.60 -6.77 36.99
C LYS A 186 19.97 -6.11 36.91
N GLY A 187 20.24 -5.33 35.87
CA GLY A 187 21.47 -4.54 35.72
C GLY A 187 21.63 -3.49 36.83
N GLU A 188 20.59 -2.74 37.14
CA GLU A 188 20.57 -1.72 38.20
C GLU A 188 20.71 -2.33 39.59
N ILE A 189 20.03 -3.45 39.87
CA ILE A 189 20.18 -4.18 41.13
C ILE A 189 21.63 -4.66 41.28
N GLY A 190 22.20 -5.30 40.26
CA GLY A 190 23.60 -5.74 40.31
C GLY A 190 24.59 -4.59 40.47
N ALA A 191 24.32 -3.43 39.86
CA ALA A 191 25.13 -2.23 40.04
C ALA A 191 25.00 -1.67 41.46
N LYS A 192 23.78 -1.57 42.02
CA LYS A 192 23.54 -1.11 43.38
C LYS A 192 24.12 -2.05 44.43
N GLU A 193 24.03 -3.36 44.24
CA GLU A 193 24.65 -4.36 45.12
C GLU A 193 26.18 -4.20 45.15
N ARG A 194 26.84 -4.10 43.98
CA ARG A 194 28.29 -3.83 43.93
C ARG A 194 28.66 -2.52 44.61
N ASN A 195 27.86 -1.47 44.39
CA ASN A 195 28.12 -0.17 44.99
C ASN A 195 27.93 -0.22 46.51
N GLY A 196 26.89 -0.89 47.00
CA GLY A 196 26.66 -1.15 48.41
C GLY A 196 27.81 -1.94 49.06
N LEU A 197 28.32 -2.97 48.39
CA LEU A 197 29.48 -3.74 48.84
C LEU A 197 30.75 -2.88 48.91
N THR A 198 30.93 -2.01 47.91
CA THR A 198 32.08 -1.08 47.84
C THR A 198 32.03 -0.05 48.97
N ILE A 199 30.85 0.52 49.24
CA ILE A 199 30.64 1.45 50.36
C ILE A 199 30.87 0.74 51.70
N GLN A 200 30.36 -0.47 51.89
CA GLN A 200 30.59 -1.24 53.12
C GLN A 200 32.08 -1.57 53.32
N ASN A 201 32.79 -1.95 52.25
CA ASN A 201 34.23 -2.21 52.33
C ASN A 201 35.02 -0.92 52.59
N ALA A 202 34.66 0.20 51.96
CA ALA A 202 35.27 1.50 52.24
C ALA A 202 35.05 1.92 53.71
N SER A 203 33.84 1.74 54.26
CA SER A 203 33.54 2.02 55.66
C SER A 203 34.31 1.11 56.63
N LYS A 204 34.49 -0.17 56.29
CA LYS A 204 35.34 -1.09 57.09
C LYS A 204 36.80 -0.65 57.07
N ILE A 205 37.32 -0.30 55.89
CA ILE A 205 38.70 0.20 55.73
C ILE A 205 38.90 1.52 56.47
N ASP A 206 37.94 2.45 56.43
CA ASP A 206 38.01 3.72 57.16
C ASP A 206 37.99 3.49 58.69
N ALA A 207 37.14 2.59 59.17
CA ALA A 207 37.12 2.20 60.58
C ALA A 207 38.44 1.56 61.03
N GLU A 208 38.99 0.63 60.25
CA GLU A 208 40.31 0.03 60.50
C GLU A 208 41.43 1.07 60.45
N SER A 209 41.41 1.97 59.46
CA SER A 209 42.39 3.07 59.32
C SER A 209 42.36 4.01 60.52
N LYS A 210 41.16 4.33 61.03
CA LYS A 210 41.00 5.17 62.22
C LYS A 210 41.52 4.49 63.49
N ILE A 211 41.33 3.18 63.62
CA ILE A 211 41.91 2.38 64.72
C ILE A 211 43.44 2.39 64.62
N ILE A 212 44.01 2.17 63.44
CA ILE A 212 45.46 2.21 63.21
C ILE A 212 46.04 3.60 63.49
N MET A 213 45.36 4.68 63.06
CA MET A 213 45.77 6.05 63.37
C MET A 213 45.74 6.33 64.87
N MET A 214 44.69 5.92 65.57
CA MET A 214 44.59 6.06 67.03
C MET A 214 45.68 5.25 67.75
N GLN A 215 46.00 4.05 67.27
CA GLN A 215 47.05 3.23 67.83
C GLN A 215 48.44 3.84 67.60
N ARG A 216 48.73 4.32 66.38
CA ARG A 216 49.97 5.05 66.06
C ARG A 216 50.11 6.36 66.84
N GLN A 217 49.01 7.10 67.02
CA GLN A 217 49.02 8.29 67.89
C GLN A 217 49.24 7.91 69.35
N GLY A 218 48.68 6.80 69.82
CA GLY A 218 48.93 6.27 71.17
C GLY A 218 50.39 5.83 71.38
N GLU A 219 51.03 5.27 70.36
CA GLU A 219 52.47 4.92 70.38
C GLU A 219 53.35 6.18 70.31
N GLY A 220 53.07 7.11 69.38
CA GLY A 220 53.80 8.37 69.24
C GLY A 220 53.69 9.26 70.48
N THR A 221 52.53 9.32 71.14
CA THR A 221 52.39 10.05 72.41
C THR A 221 53.13 9.35 73.55
N LYS A 222 53.20 8.01 73.58
CA LYS A 222 54.04 7.29 74.56
C LYS A 222 55.53 7.57 74.34
N GLU A 223 55.97 7.63 73.09
CA GLU A 223 57.35 7.98 72.73
C GLU A 223 57.67 9.45 73.02
N GLU A 224 56.77 10.38 72.72
CA GLU A 224 56.91 11.78 73.15
C GLU A 224 56.96 11.94 74.66
N ILE A 225 56.16 11.18 75.41
CA ILE A 225 56.19 11.21 76.88
C ILE A 225 57.53 10.66 77.38
N LYS A 226 58.05 9.56 76.83
CA LYS A 226 59.38 9.01 77.15
C LYS A 226 60.49 10.01 76.85
N VAL A 227 60.48 10.60 75.66
CA VAL A 227 61.46 11.63 75.26
C VAL A 227 61.36 12.86 76.15
N LYS A 228 60.16 13.33 76.51
CA LYS A 228 59.98 14.44 77.47
C LYS A 228 60.44 14.09 78.88
N THR A 229 60.31 12.83 79.32
CA THR A 229 60.84 12.40 80.62
C THR A 229 62.35 12.33 80.59
N GLU A 230 62.95 11.82 79.52
CA GLU A 230 64.41 11.84 79.31
C GLU A 230 64.95 13.27 79.23
N ILE A 231 64.27 14.18 78.51
CA ILE A 231 64.64 15.60 78.43
C ILE A 231 64.58 16.26 79.81
N LYS A 232 63.58 15.99 80.66
CA LYS A 232 63.52 16.55 82.02
C LYS A 232 64.60 16.02 82.97
N VAL A 233 65.01 14.77 82.77
CA VAL A 233 66.15 14.17 83.49
C VAL A 233 67.47 14.81 82.99
N PHE A 234 67.55 15.09 81.69
CA PHE A 234 68.70 15.71 81.06
C PHE A 234 68.82 17.22 81.35
N GLU A 235 67.71 17.97 81.43
CA GLU A 235 67.68 19.37 81.83
C GLU A 235 68.17 19.55 83.27
N ASN A 236 67.77 18.68 84.20
CA ASN A 236 68.28 18.69 85.57
C ASN A 236 69.79 18.40 85.66
N GLN A 237 70.33 17.56 84.77
CA GLN A 237 71.78 17.29 84.70
C GLN A 237 72.53 18.42 83.98
N LYS A 238 71.94 18.98 82.93
CA LYS A 238 72.48 20.11 82.15
C LYS A 238 72.52 21.40 82.96
N GLU A 239 71.58 21.66 83.86
CA GLU A 239 71.58 22.88 84.67
C GLU A 239 72.82 22.98 85.60
N ALA A 240 73.42 21.84 85.96
CA ALA A 240 74.71 21.77 86.65
C ALA A 240 75.93 21.97 85.72
N ASP A 241 75.84 21.55 84.46
CA ASP A 241 76.93 21.65 83.47
C ASP A 241 76.93 22.97 82.66
N VAL A 242 75.77 23.63 82.54
CA VAL A 242 75.58 24.90 81.82
C VAL A 242 76.31 26.07 82.52
N ALA A 243 76.56 25.99 83.82
CA ALA A 243 77.39 26.96 84.53
C ALA A 243 78.87 26.92 84.11
N LYS A 244 79.38 25.76 83.63
CA LYS A 244 80.79 25.60 83.23
C LYS A 244 81.00 25.79 81.73
N ALA A 245 80.03 25.41 80.89
CA ALA A 245 80.19 25.41 79.43
C ALA A 245 79.90 26.76 78.74
N ASN A 246 79.24 27.71 79.43
CA ASN A 246 78.96 29.05 78.89
C ASN A 246 80.23 29.90 78.64
N ALA A 247 81.37 29.53 79.23
CA ALA A 247 82.64 30.22 78.98
C ALA A 247 83.35 29.74 77.69
N GLU A 248 83.11 28.50 77.24
CA GLU A 248 83.83 27.93 76.08
C GLU A 248 83.07 28.10 74.75
N LEU A 249 81.74 28.24 74.80
CA LEU A 249 80.89 28.24 73.60
C LEU A 249 80.87 29.59 72.85
N ALA A 250 81.31 30.68 73.50
CA ALA A 250 81.41 31.99 72.86
C ALA A 250 82.58 32.09 71.87
N MET A 251 83.66 31.33 72.07
CA MET A 251 84.85 31.41 71.22
C MET A 251 84.75 30.61 69.92
N LYS A 252 83.96 29.52 69.88
CA LYS A 252 83.81 28.69 68.68
C LYS A 252 82.73 29.16 67.70
N LYS A 253 81.82 30.05 68.14
CA LYS A 253 80.67 30.52 67.35
C LYS A 253 81.03 31.45 66.18
N ALA A 254 82.23 32.03 66.18
CA ALA A 254 82.68 32.95 65.14
C ALA A 254 83.43 32.28 63.98
N ALA A 255 83.94 31.06 64.17
CA ALA A 255 84.69 30.34 63.14
C ALA A 255 83.77 29.61 62.14
N TRP A 256 82.57 29.21 62.56
CA TRP A 256 81.64 28.39 61.77
C TRP A 256 80.66 29.19 60.90
N THR A 257 80.50 30.49 61.19
CA THR A 257 79.56 31.37 60.48
C THR A 257 80.04 31.78 59.08
N LYS A 258 81.34 31.67 58.79
CA LYS A 258 81.88 31.95 57.45
C LYS A 258 81.75 30.77 56.47
N ASP A 259 81.98 29.54 56.93
CA ASP A 259 81.89 28.36 56.06
C ASP A 259 80.44 27.96 55.75
N ALA A 260 79.50 28.21 56.67
CA ALA A 260 78.07 27.95 56.45
C ALA A 260 77.44 28.87 55.38
N GLN A 261 77.86 30.14 55.31
CA GLN A 261 77.30 31.10 54.35
C GLN A 261 77.78 30.85 52.91
N VAL A 262 78.98 30.28 52.73
CA VAL A 262 79.49 29.92 51.38
C VAL A 262 78.76 28.69 50.84
N ALA A 263 78.53 27.67 51.68
CA ALA A 263 77.78 26.47 51.30
C ALA A 263 76.30 26.76 50.98
N GLU A 264 75.67 27.71 51.67
CA GLU A 264 74.29 28.13 51.42
C GLU A 264 74.14 28.90 50.10
N VAL A 265 75.13 29.74 49.75
CA VAL A 265 75.14 30.49 48.48
C VAL A 265 75.39 29.56 47.27
N GLU A 266 76.20 28.51 47.42
CA GLU A 266 76.39 27.51 46.36
C GLU A 266 75.15 26.61 46.19
N ALA A 267 74.49 26.22 47.28
CA ALA A 267 73.25 25.44 47.22
C ALA A 267 72.10 26.23 46.59
N THR A 268 71.94 27.52 46.92
CA THR A 268 70.90 28.38 46.35
C THR A 268 71.12 28.64 44.86
N LYS A 269 72.37 28.82 44.41
CA LYS A 269 72.69 28.93 42.97
C LYS A 269 72.42 27.63 42.22
N ALA A 270 72.72 26.47 42.80
CA ALA A 270 72.44 25.18 42.18
C ALA A 270 70.94 24.87 42.08
N VAL A 271 70.14 25.26 43.09
CA VAL A 271 68.68 25.15 43.06
C VAL A 271 68.08 26.11 42.02
N ALA A 272 68.56 27.36 41.95
CA ALA A 272 68.07 28.35 40.98
C ALA A 272 68.34 27.94 39.52
N LEU A 273 69.49 27.33 39.23
CA LEU A 273 69.79 26.80 37.89
C LEU A 273 68.89 25.62 37.52
N ARG A 274 68.65 24.70 38.46
CA ARG A 274 67.70 23.58 38.25
C ARG A 274 66.26 24.05 38.10
N GLU A 275 65.82 25.05 38.84
CA GLU A 275 64.47 25.62 38.69
C GLU A 275 64.29 26.31 37.34
N ALA A 276 65.30 27.02 36.83
CA ALA A 276 65.26 27.62 35.50
C ALA A 276 65.22 26.56 34.37
N GLU A 277 65.99 25.47 34.50
CA GLU A 277 65.93 24.33 33.57
C GLU A 277 64.59 23.57 33.65
N LEU A 278 64.00 23.45 34.84
CA LEU A 278 62.71 22.79 35.03
C LEU A 278 61.56 23.66 34.49
N GLN A 279 61.60 24.98 34.69
CA GLN A 279 60.60 25.92 34.14
C GLN A 279 60.58 25.91 32.62
N THR A 280 61.74 25.94 31.97
CA THR A 280 61.82 25.89 30.49
C THR A 280 61.32 24.55 29.93
N GLN A 281 61.50 23.44 30.65
CA GLN A 281 60.92 22.15 30.27
C GLN A 281 59.40 22.12 30.45
N VAL A 282 58.88 22.64 31.56
CA VAL A 282 57.44 22.71 31.82
C VAL A 282 56.73 23.59 30.79
N GLU A 283 57.33 24.71 30.39
CA GLU A 283 56.77 25.59 29.34
C GLU A 283 56.72 24.89 27.98
N LYS A 284 57.77 24.15 27.59
CA LYS A 284 57.77 23.34 26.36
C LYS A 284 56.71 22.24 26.40
N MET A 285 56.58 21.52 27.51
CA MET A 285 55.57 20.46 27.67
C MET A 285 54.14 21.02 27.68
N ASN A 286 53.92 22.18 28.29
CA ASN A 286 52.63 22.87 28.27
C ASN A 286 52.26 23.38 26.87
N ALA A 287 53.24 23.89 26.11
CA ALA A 287 53.04 24.30 24.73
C ALA A 287 52.66 23.11 23.84
N LEU A 288 53.37 21.97 23.95
CA LEU A 288 53.06 20.74 23.22
C LEU A 288 51.65 20.23 23.56
N THR A 289 51.31 20.15 24.85
CA THR A 289 49.98 19.71 25.32
C THR A 289 48.85 20.60 24.77
N ARG A 290 49.06 21.92 24.67
CA ARG A 290 48.09 22.84 24.07
C ARG A 290 47.92 22.59 22.58
N THR A 291 49.02 22.36 21.84
CA THR A 291 48.93 22.07 20.39
C THR A 291 48.24 20.74 20.11
N GLU A 292 48.45 19.72 20.94
CA GLU A 292 47.77 18.42 20.81
C GLU A 292 46.28 18.51 21.15
N LYS A 293 45.91 19.24 22.22
CA LYS A 293 44.50 19.51 22.55
C LYS A 293 43.79 20.25 21.43
N LEU A 294 44.40 21.30 20.87
CA LEU A 294 43.81 22.04 19.76
C LEU A 294 43.66 21.15 18.51
N LYS A 295 44.67 20.35 18.17
CA LYS A 295 44.57 19.37 17.06
C LYS A 295 43.45 18.36 17.28
N ALA A 296 43.31 17.82 18.50
CA ALA A 296 42.24 16.88 18.84
C ALA A 296 40.85 17.52 18.74
N GLU A 297 40.69 18.76 19.21
CA GLU A 297 39.43 19.51 19.10
C GLU A 297 39.07 19.84 17.65
N PHE A 298 40.04 20.24 16.83
CA PHE A 298 39.79 20.53 15.40
C PHE A 298 39.47 19.27 14.61
N LEU A 299 40.18 18.16 14.84
CA LEU A 299 39.90 16.88 14.19
C LEU A 299 38.53 16.32 14.61
N SER A 300 38.17 16.45 15.89
CA SER A 300 36.85 16.06 16.40
C SER A 300 35.74 16.89 15.76
N LYS A 301 35.86 18.22 15.75
CA LYS A 301 34.88 19.10 15.10
C LYS A 301 34.75 18.82 13.60
N ALA A 302 35.86 18.64 12.89
CA ALA A 302 35.83 18.33 11.45
C ALA A 302 35.19 16.96 11.16
N SER A 303 35.42 15.95 12.01
CA SER A 303 34.80 14.62 11.87
C SER A 303 33.30 14.68 12.12
N VAL A 304 32.87 15.37 13.17
CA VAL A 304 31.44 15.53 13.49
C VAL A 304 30.73 16.32 12.39
N GLU A 305 31.34 17.38 11.88
CA GLU A 305 30.75 18.21 10.81
C GLU A 305 30.70 17.48 9.47
N TYR A 306 31.66 16.59 9.19
CA TYR A 306 31.62 15.70 8.04
C TYR A 306 30.49 14.66 8.18
N GLU A 307 30.35 14.03 9.34
CA GLU A 307 29.29 13.07 9.62
C GLU A 307 27.89 13.71 9.56
N THR A 308 27.70 14.91 10.11
CA THR A 308 26.42 15.62 10.04
C THR A 308 26.06 15.97 8.61
N LYS A 309 27.01 16.46 7.79
CA LYS A 309 26.75 16.78 6.37
C LYS A 309 26.43 15.52 5.55
N VAL A 310 27.08 14.39 5.83
CA VAL A 310 26.77 13.11 5.17
C VAL A 310 25.38 12.62 5.57
N GLN A 311 24.99 12.74 6.85
CA GLN A 311 23.66 12.37 7.32
C GLN A 311 22.57 13.27 6.72
N GLU A 312 22.79 14.59 6.66
CA GLU A 312 21.87 15.54 6.03
C GLU A 312 21.71 15.25 4.53
N ALA A 313 22.81 15.03 3.80
CA ALA A 313 22.76 14.69 2.38
C ALA A 313 22.03 13.36 2.12
N ASN A 314 22.25 12.35 2.97
CA ASN A 314 21.54 11.07 2.88
C ASN A 314 20.05 11.22 3.20
N TRP A 315 19.70 12.04 4.19
CA TRP A 315 18.31 12.31 4.56
C TRP A 315 17.57 13.05 3.44
N GLU A 316 18.19 14.05 2.81
CA GLU A 316 17.62 14.74 1.66
C GLU A 316 17.42 13.82 0.46
N LEU A 317 18.39 12.95 0.17
CA LEU A 317 18.31 11.99 -0.93
C LEU A 317 17.18 10.98 -0.67
N TYR A 318 17.06 10.49 0.56
CA TYR A 318 15.97 9.62 0.98
C TYR A 318 14.60 10.28 0.84
N ASN A 319 14.45 11.54 1.27
CA ASN A 319 13.20 12.29 1.13
C ASN A 319 12.83 12.54 -0.33
N LYS A 320 13.78 12.91 -1.18
CA LYS A 320 13.55 13.09 -2.62
C LYS A 320 13.15 11.78 -3.28
N GLN A 321 13.77 10.65 -2.92
CA GLN A 321 13.37 9.33 -3.40
C GLN A 321 11.94 8.97 -2.97
N LYS A 322 11.59 9.19 -1.69
CA LYS A 322 10.24 8.91 -1.19
C LYS A 322 9.17 9.81 -1.82
N GLN A 323 9.48 11.08 -2.04
CA GLN A 323 8.57 11.99 -2.76
C GLN A 323 8.39 11.57 -4.22
N ALA A 324 9.47 11.18 -4.91
CA ALA A 324 9.38 10.69 -6.29
C ALA A 324 8.57 9.38 -6.38
N GLU A 325 8.75 8.47 -5.43
CA GLU A 325 8.01 7.21 -5.34
C GLU A 325 6.52 7.46 -5.04
N ALA A 326 6.19 8.40 -4.15
CA ALA A 326 4.82 8.81 -3.88
C ALA A 326 4.13 9.40 -5.12
N VAL A 327 4.81 10.30 -5.85
CA VAL A 327 4.26 10.90 -7.08
C VAL A 327 4.06 9.84 -8.18
N LEU A 328 4.98 8.88 -8.32
CA LEU A 328 4.80 7.77 -9.25
C LEU A 328 3.62 6.88 -8.87
N TYR A 329 3.44 6.61 -7.57
CA TYR A 329 2.32 5.82 -7.07
C TYR A 329 0.97 6.53 -7.28
N GLU A 330 0.89 7.83 -6.99
CA GLU A 330 -0.31 8.64 -7.26
C GLU A 330 -0.66 8.63 -8.75
N LYS A 331 0.31 8.90 -9.63
CA LYS A 331 0.07 8.87 -11.09
C LYS A 331 -0.31 7.49 -11.61
N GLN A 332 0.25 6.41 -11.07
CA GLN A 332 -0.15 5.05 -11.42
C GLN A 332 -1.59 4.76 -10.98
N LYS A 333 -1.98 5.18 -9.78
CA LYS A 333 -3.34 5.00 -9.26
C LYS A 333 -4.37 5.83 -10.01
N GLU A 334 -4.03 7.07 -10.37
CA GLU A 334 -4.89 7.89 -11.23
C GLU A 334 -5.05 7.28 -12.64
N ALA A 335 -3.98 6.78 -13.24
CA ALA A 335 -4.05 6.12 -14.55
C ALA A 335 -4.86 4.80 -14.50
N GLU A 336 -4.72 4.04 -13.41
CA GLU A 336 -5.50 2.82 -13.16
C GLU A 336 -6.98 3.15 -12.94
N ALA A 337 -7.30 4.21 -12.19
CA ALA A 337 -8.66 4.70 -11.98
C ALA A 337 -9.29 5.20 -13.30
N GLN A 338 -8.54 5.92 -14.13
CA GLN A 338 -9.00 6.35 -15.46
C GLN A 338 -9.24 5.16 -16.40
N ARG A 339 -8.38 4.14 -16.38
CA ARG A 339 -8.61 2.90 -17.13
C ARG A 339 -9.85 2.16 -16.65
N ALA A 340 -10.01 1.99 -15.34
CA ALA A 340 -11.19 1.35 -14.76
C ALA A 340 -12.49 2.13 -15.09
N ALA A 341 -12.46 3.47 -15.05
CA ALA A 341 -13.59 4.31 -15.45
C ALA A 341 -13.90 4.19 -16.95
N ALA A 342 -12.88 4.13 -17.82
CA ALA A 342 -13.04 3.93 -19.25
C ALA A 342 -13.61 2.55 -19.58
N ASP A 343 -13.12 1.49 -18.92
CA ASP A 343 -13.60 0.12 -19.08
C ASP A 343 -15.05 -0.01 -18.59
N ALA A 344 -15.38 0.63 -17.45
CA ALA A 344 -16.75 0.68 -16.94
C ALA A 344 -17.68 1.42 -17.93
N ALA A 345 -17.25 2.57 -18.47
CA ALA A 345 -18.02 3.33 -19.45
C ALA A 345 -18.17 2.59 -20.80
N PHE A 346 -17.17 1.81 -21.19
CA PHE A 346 -17.25 0.95 -22.37
C PHE A 346 -18.27 -0.18 -22.13
N TYR A 347 -18.21 -0.82 -20.97
CA TYR A 347 -19.14 -1.89 -20.60
C TYR A 347 -20.60 -1.41 -20.51
N THR A 348 -20.85 -0.23 -19.92
CA THR A 348 -22.21 0.34 -19.88
C THR A 348 -22.72 0.63 -21.29
N LYS A 349 -21.93 1.28 -22.15
CA LYS A 349 -22.32 1.54 -23.54
C LYS A 349 -22.52 0.26 -24.36
N GLN A 350 -21.71 -0.78 -24.12
CA GLN A 350 -21.91 -2.07 -24.76
C GLN A 350 -23.23 -2.71 -24.32
N LYS A 351 -23.57 -2.66 -23.02
CA LYS A 351 -24.84 -3.18 -22.50
C LYS A 351 -26.04 -2.37 -22.97
N GLU A 352 -25.91 -1.05 -23.09
CA GLU A 352 -26.92 -0.19 -23.69
C GLU A 352 -27.14 -0.54 -25.17
N ALA A 353 -26.06 -0.75 -25.93
CA ALA A 353 -26.15 -1.16 -27.33
C ALA A 353 -26.79 -2.56 -27.49
N GLU A 354 -26.39 -3.54 -26.68
CA GLU A 354 -27.01 -4.87 -26.64
C GLU A 354 -28.51 -4.77 -26.27
N GLY A 355 -28.85 -3.92 -25.30
CA GLY A 355 -30.24 -3.64 -24.92
C GLY A 355 -31.06 -3.03 -26.05
N LEU A 356 -30.50 -2.06 -26.77
CA LEU A 356 -31.16 -1.47 -27.95
C LEU A 356 -31.33 -2.47 -29.09
N VAL A 357 -30.35 -3.33 -29.35
CA VAL A 357 -30.47 -4.40 -30.35
C VAL A 357 -31.54 -5.41 -29.94
N ALA A 358 -31.60 -5.78 -28.66
CA ALA A 358 -32.64 -6.66 -28.14
C ALA A 358 -34.03 -6.04 -28.29
N LEU A 359 -34.20 -4.76 -27.92
CA LEU A 359 -35.45 -4.03 -28.10
C LEU A 359 -35.85 -3.90 -29.57
N ALA A 360 -34.92 -3.57 -30.46
CA ALA A 360 -35.17 -3.50 -31.90
C ALA A 360 -35.54 -4.87 -32.49
N SER A 361 -34.90 -5.94 -32.03
CA SER A 361 -35.25 -7.31 -32.43
C SER A 361 -36.64 -7.69 -31.95
N ALA A 362 -37.01 -7.34 -30.71
CA ALA A 362 -38.32 -7.58 -30.15
C ALA A 362 -39.41 -6.80 -30.92
N GLN A 363 -39.18 -5.52 -31.21
CA GLN A 363 -40.06 -4.72 -32.07
C GLN A 363 -40.16 -5.31 -33.48
N GLY A 364 -39.06 -5.77 -34.07
CA GLY A 364 -39.06 -6.43 -35.36
C GLY A 364 -39.88 -7.73 -35.37
N THR A 365 -39.77 -8.55 -34.32
CA THR A 365 -40.60 -9.76 -34.18
C THR A 365 -42.07 -9.43 -33.96
N TYR A 366 -42.38 -8.40 -33.15
CA TYR A 366 -43.74 -7.93 -32.92
C TYR A 366 -44.40 -7.40 -34.21
N LEU A 367 -43.66 -6.61 -34.99
CA LEU A 367 -44.15 -6.12 -36.28
C LEU A 367 -44.36 -7.26 -37.27
N ARG A 368 -43.46 -8.26 -37.28
CA ARG A 368 -43.60 -9.44 -38.14
C ARG A 368 -44.83 -10.28 -37.77
N THR A 369 -45.06 -10.56 -36.49
CA THR A 369 -46.23 -11.34 -36.05
C THR A 369 -47.54 -10.62 -36.34
N LEU A 370 -47.59 -9.29 -36.21
CA LEU A 370 -48.75 -8.49 -36.60
C LEU A 370 -48.98 -8.51 -38.11
N LEU A 371 -47.92 -8.39 -38.91
CA LEU A 371 -48.00 -8.45 -40.36
C LEU A 371 -48.51 -9.82 -40.84
N ASP A 372 -48.01 -10.90 -40.24
CA ASP A 372 -48.45 -12.27 -40.52
C ASP A 372 -49.94 -12.47 -40.16
N ALA A 373 -50.39 -11.91 -39.04
CA ALA A 373 -51.79 -11.98 -38.61
C ALA A 373 -52.75 -11.17 -39.50
N LEU A 374 -52.27 -10.11 -40.14
CA LEU A 374 -53.02 -9.25 -41.07
C LEU A 374 -52.90 -9.69 -42.53
N HIS A 375 -52.45 -10.93 -42.79
CA HIS A 375 -52.28 -11.49 -44.13
C HIS A 375 -51.38 -10.66 -45.05
N ASN A 376 -50.30 -10.07 -44.52
CA ASN A 376 -49.36 -9.21 -45.26
C ASN A 376 -49.97 -7.91 -45.84
N ASP A 377 -51.12 -7.45 -45.35
CA ASP A 377 -51.65 -6.14 -45.73
C ASP A 377 -50.91 -5.01 -44.98
N TYR A 378 -50.00 -4.35 -45.70
CA TYR A 378 -49.22 -3.23 -45.18
C TYR A 378 -50.08 -2.02 -44.78
N SER A 379 -51.20 -1.78 -45.48
CA SER A 379 -52.03 -0.60 -45.25
C SER A 379 -52.74 -0.66 -43.89
N ALA A 380 -53.34 -1.80 -43.58
CA ALA A 380 -53.98 -2.06 -42.30
C ALA A 380 -52.99 -2.03 -41.13
N LEU A 381 -51.78 -2.59 -41.33
CA LEU A 381 -50.72 -2.55 -40.31
C LEU A 381 -50.26 -1.11 -40.01
N ARG A 382 -50.05 -0.30 -41.05
CA ARG A 382 -49.64 1.11 -40.90
C ARG A 382 -50.70 1.87 -40.09
N ASP A 383 -51.97 1.74 -40.46
CA ASP A 383 -53.05 2.46 -39.81
C ASP A 383 -53.20 2.01 -38.34
N PHE A 384 -53.08 0.71 -38.05
CA PHE A 384 -53.05 0.19 -36.68
C PHE A 384 -51.88 0.75 -35.86
N LEU A 385 -50.67 0.78 -36.42
CA LEU A 385 -49.50 1.34 -35.74
C LEU A 385 -49.63 2.85 -35.50
N MET A 386 -50.19 3.60 -36.45
CA MET A 386 -50.45 5.04 -36.29
C MET A 386 -51.48 5.32 -35.20
N VAL A 387 -52.50 4.48 -35.07
CA VAL A 387 -53.49 4.57 -33.99
C VAL A 387 -52.87 4.19 -32.64
N ASN A 388 -52.16 3.07 -32.56
CA ASN A 388 -51.58 2.57 -31.31
C ASN A 388 -50.48 3.51 -30.76
N ASN A 389 -49.64 4.06 -31.64
CA ASN A 389 -48.61 5.03 -31.26
C ASN A 389 -49.18 6.45 -31.01
N GLY A 390 -50.50 6.65 -31.17
CA GLY A 390 -51.13 7.95 -30.97
C GLY A 390 -50.66 9.03 -31.95
N SER A 391 -50.13 8.65 -33.11
CA SER A 391 -49.54 9.59 -34.09
C SER A 391 -50.56 10.64 -34.56
N TYR A 392 -51.84 10.30 -34.63
CA TYR A 392 -52.90 11.26 -34.96
C TYR A 392 -53.10 12.33 -33.88
N LEU A 393 -52.97 11.96 -32.59
CA LEU A 393 -53.04 12.92 -31.48
C LEU A 393 -51.83 13.86 -31.48
N GLU A 394 -50.63 13.32 -31.73
CA GLU A 394 -49.39 14.08 -31.88
C GLU A 394 -49.48 15.07 -33.06
N ILE A 395 -49.89 14.61 -34.25
CA ILE A 395 -50.05 15.47 -35.44
C ILE A 395 -51.09 16.57 -35.19
N ALA A 396 -52.24 16.22 -34.59
CA ALA A 396 -53.25 17.22 -34.24
C ALA A 396 -52.73 18.24 -33.21
N ARG A 397 -51.96 17.79 -32.21
CA ARG A 397 -51.33 18.66 -31.21
C ARG A 397 -50.30 19.60 -31.85
N ILE A 398 -49.41 19.07 -32.69
CA ILE A 398 -48.38 19.88 -33.38
C ILE A 398 -49.03 20.91 -34.29
N ASN A 399 -50.03 20.51 -35.07
CA ASN A 399 -50.79 21.44 -35.92
C ASN A 399 -51.52 22.50 -35.08
N ALA A 400 -52.13 22.12 -33.96
CA ALA A 400 -52.77 23.06 -33.06
C ALA A 400 -51.76 24.04 -32.45
N ILE A 401 -50.56 23.59 -32.05
CA ILE A 401 -49.48 24.45 -31.54
C ILE A 401 -48.97 25.38 -32.63
N ALA A 402 -48.72 24.87 -33.84
CA ALA A 402 -48.28 25.67 -34.97
C ALA A 402 -49.30 26.75 -35.36
N VAL A 403 -50.61 26.48 -35.22
CA VAL A 403 -51.69 27.44 -35.47
C VAL A 403 -51.91 28.38 -34.28
N LYS A 404 -51.59 27.96 -33.04
CA LYS A 404 -51.81 28.74 -31.81
C LYS A 404 -51.03 30.06 -31.79
N ASP A 405 -49.84 30.08 -32.38
CA ASP A 405 -48.97 31.26 -32.41
C ASP A 405 -49.10 32.08 -33.71
N LEU A 406 -49.80 31.55 -34.71
CA LEU A 406 -50.26 32.34 -35.84
C LEU A 406 -51.46 33.16 -35.35
N GLN A 407 -51.26 34.46 -35.14
CA GLN A 407 -52.33 35.44 -35.07
C GLN A 407 -52.60 35.96 -36.49
N PRO A 408 -53.38 35.28 -37.35
CA PRO A 408 -53.79 35.89 -38.60
C PRO A 408 -54.67 37.10 -38.26
N LYS A 409 -54.24 38.30 -38.62
CA LYS A 409 -55.18 39.42 -38.78
C LYS A 409 -56.09 39.06 -39.93
N ILE A 410 -57.19 38.36 -39.64
CA ILE A 410 -58.23 38.04 -40.61
C ILE A 410 -58.85 39.38 -41.02
N SER A 411 -58.38 39.95 -42.12
CA SER A 411 -59.12 40.99 -42.82
C SER A 411 -60.34 40.30 -43.42
N VAL A 412 -61.48 40.41 -42.76
CA VAL A 412 -62.76 39.95 -43.31
C VAL A 412 -63.05 40.81 -44.53
N TRP A 413 -62.68 40.33 -45.71
CA TRP A 413 -63.24 40.81 -46.98
C TRP A 413 -64.69 40.36 -47.03
N ASN A 414 -65.58 41.19 -46.50
CA ASN A 414 -66.98 41.08 -46.85
C ASN A 414 -67.13 41.64 -48.27
N HIS A 415 -66.81 40.83 -49.28
CA HIS A 415 -67.36 41.06 -50.61
C HIS A 415 -68.86 40.91 -50.41
N GLY A 416 -69.61 42.01 -50.63
CA GLY A 416 -71.06 41.98 -50.64
C GLY A 416 -71.53 40.87 -51.56
N GLY A 417 -71.97 39.78 -50.94
CA GLY A 417 -72.67 38.66 -51.52
C GLY A 417 -74.02 38.53 -50.83
N GLU A 418 -74.76 39.63 -50.75
CA GLU A 418 -76.22 39.56 -50.67
C GLU A 418 -76.69 38.98 -52.01
N GLN A 419 -76.61 37.65 -52.13
CA GLN A 419 -77.32 36.89 -53.12
C GLN A 419 -78.55 36.29 -52.44
N GLY A 420 -79.46 37.20 -52.07
CA GLY A 420 -80.86 36.91 -52.25
C GLY A 420 -81.06 36.57 -53.74
N ILE A 421 -81.50 35.35 -53.99
CA ILE A 421 -81.93 34.94 -55.32
C ILE A 421 -83.11 35.83 -55.71
N GLY A 422 -82.86 36.66 -56.72
CA GLY A 422 -83.76 36.88 -57.85
C GLY A 422 -85.13 37.48 -57.53
N GLY A 423 -85.19 38.81 -57.63
CA GLY A 423 -86.42 39.58 -57.71
C GLY A 423 -86.25 41.05 -58.16
N GLY A 424 -85.61 41.29 -59.32
CA GLY A 424 -85.90 42.45 -60.19
C GLY A 424 -85.14 43.78 -60.01
N GLY A 425 -84.35 44.15 -61.04
CA GLY A 425 -84.38 45.49 -61.66
C GLY A 425 -83.29 46.53 -61.30
N GLY A 426 -82.55 47.00 -62.31
CA GLY A 426 -82.17 48.42 -62.44
C GLY A 426 -80.70 48.84 -62.36
N SER A 427 -80.04 48.91 -63.53
CA SER A 427 -78.93 49.79 -63.97
C SER A 427 -78.22 50.75 -62.97
N GLY A 428 -76.89 50.60 -62.82
CA GLY A 428 -76.00 51.62 -62.20
C GLY A 428 -74.62 51.12 -61.73
N ASN A 429 -73.80 50.56 -62.63
CA ASN A 429 -72.66 49.69 -62.31
C ASN A 429 -71.26 50.24 -62.70
N ALA A 430 -70.84 51.42 -62.20
CA ALA A 430 -69.45 51.88 -62.47
C ALA A 430 -68.81 52.73 -61.37
N MET A 431 -69.57 53.61 -60.71
CA MET A 431 -68.95 54.56 -59.76
C MET A 431 -68.81 54.00 -58.33
N LYS A 432 -69.59 52.98 -57.98
CA LYS A 432 -69.53 52.30 -56.67
C LYS A 432 -68.34 51.33 -56.58
N ASP A 433 -67.94 50.74 -57.71
CA ASP A 433 -66.80 49.84 -57.81
C ASP A 433 -65.46 50.59 -57.75
N ILE A 434 -65.37 51.78 -58.38
CA ILE A 434 -64.16 52.62 -58.36
C ILE A 434 -63.90 53.22 -56.96
N ALA A 435 -64.96 53.60 -56.23
CA ALA A 435 -64.83 54.11 -54.86
C ALA A 435 -64.40 53.01 -53.86
N GLY A 436 -64.77 51.76 -54.11
CA GLY A 436 -64.29 50.59 -53.35
C GLY A 436 -62.80 50.33 -53.59
N LEU A 437 -62.35 50.39 -54.84
CA LEU A 437 -60.94 50.22 -55.22
C LEU A 437 -60.04 51.33 -54.63
N TYR A 438 -60.51 52.58 -54.57
CA TYR A 438 -59.71 53.69 -54.03
C TYR A 438 -59.49 53.61 -52.51
N LYS A 439 -60.43 53.02 -51.76
CA LYS A 439 -60.27 52.78 -50.31
C LYS A 439 -59.43 51.53 -49.98
N MET A 440 -59.21 50.65 -50.95
CA MET A 440 -58.42 49.42 -50.79
C MET A 440 -56.94 49.61 -51.12
N LEU A 441 -56.58 50.68 -51.82
CA LEU A 441 -55.20 50.97 -52.23
C LEU A 441 -54.23 51.25 -51.06
N PRO A 442 -54.56 52.08 -50.05
CA PRO A 442 -53.60 52.40 -48.99
C PRO A 442 -53.15 51.19 -48.16
N PRO A 443 -54.06 50.29 -47.69
CA PRO A 443 -53.65 49.11 -46.93
C PRO A 443 -52.83 48.10 -47.74
N VAL A 444 -53.11 47.97 -49.04
CA VAL A 444 -52.38 47.04 -49.93
C VAL A 444 -50.97 47.56 -50.24
N LEU A 445 -50.79 48.88 -50.34
CA LEU A 445 -49.49 49.49 -50.54
C LEU A 445 -48.63 49.40 -49.27
N ASP A 446 -49.23 49.55 -48.08
CA ASP A 446 -48.53 49.31 -46.80
C ASP A 446 -48.10 47.84 -46.64
N THR A 447 -48.95 46.87 -46.99
CA THR A 447 -48.58 45.45 -46.87
C THR A 447 -47.49 45.03 -47.86
N VAL A 448 -47.49 45.58 -49.07
CA VAL A 448 -46.42 45.34 -50.06
C VAL A 448 -45.12 46.02 -49.63
N TYR A 449 -45.18 47.22 -49.04
CA TYR A 449 -44.01 47.91 -48.49
C TYR A 449 -43.39 47.12 -47.32
N GLU A 450 -44.19 46.63 -46.37
CA GLU A 450 -43.69 45.82 -45.24
C GLU A 450 -43.09 44.47 -45.67
N GLN A 451 -43.57 43.88 -46.76
CA GLN A 451 -43.08 42.57 -47.24
C GLN A 451 -41.91 42.65 -48.23
N THR A 452 -41.77 43.76 -48.98
CA THR A 452 -40.80 43.88 -50.07
C THR A 452 -39.84 45.06 -49.96
N GLY A 453 -40.12 46.03 -49.09
CA GLY A 453 -39.26 47.18 -48.80
C GLY A 453 -39.17 48.26 -49.90
N MET A 454 -39.95 48.18 -50.98
CA MET A 454 -39.92 49.17 -52.08
C MET A 454 -40.98 50.27 -51.92
N GLN A 455 -40.58 51.55 -52.02
CA GLN A 455 -41.51 52.68 -52.00
C GLN A 455 -42.18 52.90 -53.39
N PRO A 456 -43.48 53.23 -53.42
CA PRO A 456 -44.16 53.57 -54.67
C PRO A 456 -43.74 54.96 -55.21
N PRO A 457 -43.91 55.23 -56.52
CA PRO A 457 -43.54 56.51 -57.13
C PRO A 457 -44.27 57.72 -56.51
N ALA A 458 -43.58 58.85 -56.38
CA ALA A 458 -44.02 60.02 -55.61
C ALA A 458 -45.38 60.65 -55.99
N TRP A 459 -45.95 60.34 -57.16
CA TRP A 459 -47.25 60.85 -57.60
C TRP A 459 -48.46 60.09 -57.03
N ILE A 460 -48.26 58.90 -56.43
CA ILE A 460 -49.31 58.09 -55.76
C ILE A 460 -49.45 58.45 -54.27
N GLY A 461 -48.50 59.23 -53.73
CA GLY A 461 -48.49 59.73 -52.35
C GLY A 461 -47.41 59.07 -51.49
N THR A 462 -46.86 59.84 -50.55
CA THR A 462 -45.87 59.37 -49.57
C THR A 462 -46.58 58.78 -48.35
N LEU A 463 -46.25 57.54 -47.99
CA LEU A 463 -46.79 56.88 -46.81
C LEU A 463 -46.34 57.60 -45.53
N ARG A 464 -47.23 57.66 -44.54
CA ARG A 464 -47.04 58.40 -43.29
C ARG A 464 -46.10 57.61 -42.36
N GLY A 465 -44.81 57.64 -42.67
CA GLY A 465 -43.76 56.95 -41.90
C GLY A 465 -42.34 57.08 -42.46
N ALA A 466 -42.11 57.95 -43.45
CA ALA A 466 -40.77 58.20 -44.01
C ALA A 466 -40.20 59.54 -43.52
N GLU A 467 -39.81 59.59 -42.23
CA GLU A 467 -38.77 60.49 -41.74
C GLU A 467 -37.73 59.65 -40.99
N SER A 468 -36.71 59.23 -41.74
CA SER A 468 -35.33 59.00 -41.29
C SER A 468 -34.42 59.03 -42.50
#